data_AF-A0A920UTH9-F1
#
_entry.id   AF-A0A920UTH9-F1
#
_cell.length_a   1.000
_cell.length_b   1.000
_cell.length_c   1.000
_cell.angle_alpha   90.00
_cell.angle_beta   90.00
_cell.angle_gamma   90.00
#
_symmetry.space_group_name_H-M   'P 1'
#
loop_
_entity.id
_entity.type
_entity.pdbx_description
1 polymer ?
#
loop_
_entity_poly.entity_id
_entity_poly.type
_entity_poly.pdbx_seq_one_letter_code
_entity_poly.pdbx_strand_id
1 'polypeptide(L)'
;MDMEKYPGNTELAARISSYELAYRMQGCAPEAIDIRSESKATKKLYGIDEAITEPFGKQCLMARRLVERGVRFVQLFMGGVGVQNTDTWDAHSNLVRITHFMQKSLISLLQV
;
A
#
# COMPACT_ATOMS: atom_id res chain seq x y z
N MET A 1 -11.46 32.67 5.48
CA MET A 1 -10.63 33.81 5.01
C MET A 1 -11.01 34.28 3.60
N ASP A 2 -11.53 33.43 2.70
CA ASP A 2 -11.84 33.85 1.31
C ASP A 2 -13.31 34.27 1.03
N MET A 3 -14.24 33.91 1.91
CA MET A 3 -15.67 34.20 1.74
C MET A 3 -16.03 35.69 1.86
N GLU A 4 -15.21 36.49 2.55
CA GLU A 4 -15.37 37.94 2.66
C GLU A 4 -14.93 38.68 1.38
N LYS A 5 -14.05 38.06 0.58
CA LYS A 5 -13.40 38.72 -0.57
C LYS A 5 -14.18 38.53 -1.89
N TYR A 6 -15.01 37.48 -1.98
CA TYR A 6 -15.82 37.16 -3.16
C TYR A 6 -17.22 36.65 -2.77
N PRO A 7 -18.10 37.51 -2.23
CA PRO A 7 -19.45 37.12 -1.83
C PRO A 7 -20.23 36.60 -3.07
N GLY A 8 -20.61 35.33 -3.04
CA GLY A 8 -21.36 34.67 -4.12
C GLY A 8 -20.59 33.65 -4.96
N ASN A 9 -19.27 33.51 -4.79
CA ASN A 9 -18.48 32.51 -5.53
C ASN A 9 -18.49 31.14 -4.84
N THR A 10 -19.63 30.44 -4.93
CA THR A 10 -19.85 29.12 -4.31
C THR A 10 -18.92 28.04 -4.88
N GLU A 11 -18.52 28.15 -6.15
CA GLU A 11 -17.59 27.21 -6.80
C GLU A 11 -16.19 27.28 -6.18
N LEU A 12 -15.67 28.49 -5.96
CA LEU A 12 -14.37 28.69 -5.31
C LEU A 12 -14.38 28.16 -3.88
N ALA A 13 -15.43 28.45 -3.11
CA ALA A 13 -15.59 27.94 -1.75
C ALA A 13 -15.63 26.40 -1.72
N ALA A 14 -16.34 25.76 -2.65
CA ALA A 14 -16.39 24.30 -2.78
C ALA A 14 -15.01 23.70 -3.10
N ARG A 15 -14.21 24.34 -3.95
CA ARG A 15 -12.84 23.89 -4.28
C ARG A 15 -11.91 23.99 -3.06
N ILE A 16 -11.96 25.11 -2.34
CA ILE A 16 -11.15 25.30 -1.13
C ILE A 16 -11.49 24.23 -0.10
N SER A 17 -12.78 24.01 0.18
CA SER A 17 -13.22 22.96 1.10
C SER A 17 -12.77 21.56 0.66
N SER A 18 -12.79 21.26 -0.64
CA SER A 18 -12.32 19.98 -1.17
C SER A 18 -10.81 19.80 -0.97
N TYR A 19 -10.02 20.85 -1.18
CA TYR A 19 -8.58 20.80 -0.97
C TYR A 19 -8.19 20.71 0.51
N GLU A 20 -8.91 21.41 1.40
CA GLU A 20 -8.70 21.25 2.84
C GLU A 20 -9.00 19.83 3.31
N LEU A 21 -10.08 19.23 2.80
CA LEU A 21 -10.40 17.83 3.08
C LEU A 21 -9.29 16.91 2.57
N ALA A 22 -8.85 17.08 1.33
CA ALA A 22 -7.75 16.29 0.76
C ALA A 22 -6.46 16.43 1.58
N TYR A 23 -6.13 17.65 2.02
CA TYR A 23 -4.96 17.90 2.88
C TYR A 23 -5.08 17.19 4.23
N ARG A 24 -6.25 17.24 4.88
CA ARG A 24 -6.48 16.49 6.13
C ARG A 24 -6.37 14.98 5.91
N MET A 25 -6.89 14.47 4.80
CA MET A 25 -6.77 13.05 4.43
C MET A 25 -5.31 12.63 4.19
N GLN A 26 -4.46 13.50 3.64
CA GLN A 26 -3.03 13.21 3.45
C GLN A 26 -2.33 12.96 4.79
N GLY A 27 -2.76 13.61 5.87
CA GLY A 27 -2.22 13.37 7.22
C GLY A 27 -2.46 11.95 7.75
N CYS A 28 -3.49 11.25 7.27
CA CYS A 28 -3.81 9.88 7.68
C CYS A 28 -3.03 8.82 6.89
N ALA A 29 -2.46 9.18 5.73
CA ALA A 29 -1.78 8.23 4.84
C ALA A 29 -0.52 7.57 5.46
N PRO A 30 0.37 8.28 6.18
CA PRO A 30 1.59 7.68 6.71
C PRO A 30 1.34 6.56 7.73
N GLU A 31 0.32 6.71 8.58
CA GLU A 31 0.02 5.73 9.63
C GLU A 31 -0.51 4.40 9.05
N ALA A 32 -1.23 4.49 7.93
CA ALA A 32 -1.78 3.33 7.22
C ALA A 32 -0.67 2.43 6.65
N ILE A 33 0.46 3.02 6.24
CA ILE A 33 1.57 2.31 5.59
C ILE A 33 2.80 2.11 6.47
N ASP A 34 2.81 2.66 7.70
CA ASP A 34 3.93 2.47 8.63
C ASP A 34 3.95 1.06 9.22
N ILE A 35 4.95 0.28 8.82
CA ILE A 35 5.20 -1.10 9.28
C ILE A 35 6.32 -1.18 10.33
N ARG A 36 6.89 -0.04 10.76
CA ARG A 36 8.02 -0.04 11.72
C ARG A 36 7.59 -0.54 13.10
N SER A 37 6.35 -0.23 13.48
CA SER A 37 5.72 -0.64 14.75
C SER A 37 5.42 -2.14 14.85
N GLU A 38 5.56 -2.89 13.75
CA GLU A 38 5.25 -4.32 13.73
C GLU A 38 6.27 -5.15 14.51
N SER A 39 5.76 -6.16 15.20
CA SER A 39 6.57 -7.03 16.06
C SER A 39 7.63 -7.79 15.26
N LYS A 40 8.71 -8.23 15.93
CA LYS A 40 9.74 -9.07 15.29
C LYS A 40 9.16 -10.38 14.76
N ALA A 41 8.22 -10.98 15.49
CA ALA A 41 7.53 -12.20 15.08
C ALA A 41 6.71 -11.96 13.81
N THR A 42 5.99 -10.84 13.71
CA THR A 42 5.23 -10.44 12.53
C THR A 42 6.17 -10.22 11.34
N LYS A 43 7.25 -9.46 11.51
CA LYS A 43 8.21 -9.20 10.42
C LYS A 43 8.82 -10.50 9.87
N LYS A 44 9.15 -11.45 10.75
CA LYS A 44 9.64 -12.78 10.37
C LYS A 44 8.56 -13.61 9.65
N LEU A 45 7.32 -13.56 10.14
CA LEU A 45 6.20 -14.26 9.55
C LEU A 45 5.97 -13.83 8.09
N TYR A 46 6.08 -12.53 7.80
CA TYR A 46 5.94 -11.98 6.45
C TYR A 46 7.22 -12.09 5.60
N GLY A 47 8.34 -12.59 6.14
CA GLY A 47 9.61 -12.74 5.43
C GLY A 47 10.31 -11.41 5.14
N ILE A 48 10.17 -10.41 6.02
CA ILE A 48 10.79 -9.09 5.85
C ILE A 48 12.28 -9.10 6.24
N ASP A 49 12.74 -10.16 6.90
CA ASP A 49 14.11 -10.40 7.35
C ASP A 49 15.03 -11.03 6.27
N GLU A 50 14.47 -11.50 5.15
CA GLU A 50 15.24 -12.06 4.04
C GLU A 50 15.20 -11.13 2.82
N ALA A 51 16.37 -10.76 2.28
CA ALA A 51 16.49 -9.78 1.19
C ALA A 51 15.66 -10.11 -0.06
N ILE A 52 15.42 -11.40 -0.32
CA ILE A 52 14.66 -11.87 -1.48
C ILE A 52 13.15 -11.66 -1.27
N THR A 53 12.63 -11.98 -0.08
CA THR A 53 11.19 -11.90 0.23
C THR A 53 10.78 -10.54 0.79
N GLU A 54 11.72 -9.73 1.26
CA GLU A 54 11.47 -8.44 1.89
C GLU A 54 10.57 -7.50 1.07
N PRO A 55 10.78 -7.28 -0.24
CA PRO A 55 9.95 -6.34 -1.00
C PRO A 55 8.48 -6.74 -1.03
N PHE A 56 8.21 -8.03 -1.30
CA PHE A 56 6.85 -8.54 -1.37
C PHE A 56 6.23 -8.71 0.03
N GLY A 57 7.01 -9.15 1.01
CA GLY A 57 6.59 -9.24 2.42
C GLY A 57 6.14 -7.89 2.99
N LYS A 58 6.81 -6.79 2.63
CA LYS A 58 6.37 -5.43 2.98
C LYS A 58 5.04 -5.07 2.33
N GLN A 59 4.85 -5.39 1.05
CA GLN A 59 3.59 -5.16 0.35
C GLN A 59 2.44 -5.94 1.00
N CYS A 60 2.66 -7.21 1.33
CA CYS A 60 1.74 -8.05 2.07
C CYS A 60 1.36 -7.46 3.44
N LEU A 61 2.34 -6.97 4.19
CA LEU A 61 2.10 -6.37 5.51
C LEU A 61 1.35 -5.04 5.43
N MET A 62 1.63 -4.21 4.42
CA MET A 62 0.84 -3.01 4.13
C MET A 62 -0.59 -3.37 3.74
N ALA A 63 -0.78 -4.42 2.91
CA ALA A 63 -2.12 -4.88 2.54
C ALA A 63 -2.95 -5.29 3.76
N ARG A 64 -2.37 -6.03 4.71
CA ARG A 64 -3.05 -6.35 5.98
C ARG A 64 -3.51 -5.07 6.69
N ARG A 65 -2.63 -4.07 6.85
CA ARG A 65 -2.95 -2.82 7.55
C ARG A 65 -4.04 -2.00 6.85
N LEU A 66 -4.11 -2.07 5.52
CA LEU A 66 -5.18 -1.46 4.74
C LEU A 66 -6.51 -2.18 4.98
N VAL A 67 -6.51 -3.52 4.97
CA VAL A 67 -7.69 -4.33 5.27
C VAL A 67 -8.20 -4.07 6.70
N GLU A 68 -7.30 -4.02 7.69
CA GLU A 68 -7.64 -3.69 9.09
C GLU A 68 -8.24 -2.29 9.25
N ARG A 69 -7.92 -1.37 8.34
CA ARG A 69 -8.50 -0.01 8.27
C ARG A 69 -9.77 0.06 7.42
N GLY A 70 -10.31 -1.08 6.99
CA GLY A 70 -11.58 -1.18 6.27
C GLY A 70 -11.47 -1.05 4.75
N VAL A 71 -10.27 -1.16 4.16
CA VAL A 71 -10.13 -1.24 2.71
C VAL A 71 -10.68 -2.57 2.22
N ARG A 72 -11.71 -2.50 1.36
CA ARG A 72 -12.48 -3.67 0.91
C ARG A 72 -11.79 -4.50 -0.16
N PHE A 73 -10.85 -3.92 -0.89
CA PHE A 73 -10.14 -4.57 -1.98
C PHE A 73 -8.71 -4.05 -2.04
N VAL A 74 -7.75 -4.96 -1.98
CA VAL A 74 -6.31 -4.67 -2.09
C VAL A 74 -5.74 -5.61 -3.13
N GLN A 75 -5.04 -5.04 -4.12
CA GLN A 75 -4.34 -5.79 -5.14
C GLN A 75 -2.85 -5.72 -4.90
N LEU A 76 -2.19 -6.89 -4.92
CA LEU A 76 -0.75 -7.01 -4.80
C LEU A 76 -0.18 -7.47 -6.14
N PHE A 77 0.89 -6.81 -6.59
CA PHE A 77 1.64 -7.19 -7.78
C PHE A 77 3.03 -7.64 -7.40
N MET A 78 3.39 -8.81 -7.88
CA MET A 78 4.72 -9.38 -7.72
C MET A 78 5.40 -9.42 -9.09
N GLY A 79 6.23 -8.42 -9.34
CA GLY A 79 7.00 -8.24 -10.56
C GLY A 79 7.98 -7.10 -10.32
N GLY A 80 9.27 -7.32 -10.60
CA GLY A 80 10.34 -6.42 -10.19
C GLY A 80 10.12 -4.98 -10.68
N VAL A 81 10.32 -4.01 -9.78
CA VAL A 81 10.52 -2.62 -10.17
C VAL A 81 11.89 -2.53 -10.83
N GLY A 82 11.94 -2.37 -12.16
CA GLY A 82 13.18 -1.97 -12.84
C GLY A 82 13.75 -2.90 -13.91
N VAL A 83 13.03 -3.88 -14.44
CA VAL A 83 13.37 -4.44 -15.77
C VAL A 83 12.45 -3.80 -16.80
N GLN A 84 12.93 -2.73 -17.40
CA GLN A 84 12.27 -2.10 -18.54
C GLN A 84 12.11 -3.17 -19.63
N ASN A 85 10.89 -3.36 -20.12
CA ASN A 85 10.46 -4.25 -21.22
C ASN A 85 9.81 -5.60 -20.85
N THR A 86 9.29 -5.79 -19.64
CA THR A 86 8.33 -6.88 -19.38
C THR A 86 7.21 -6.36 -18.48
N ASP A 87 5.98 -6.50 -18.93
CA ASP A 87 4.80 -6.03 -18.21
C ASP A 87 4.80 -6.64 -16.80
N THR A 88 4.92 -5.79 -15.78
CA THR A 88 4.97 -6.20 -14.36
C THR A 88 3.65 -6.79 -13.86
N TRP A 89 2.61 -6.75 -14.68
CA TRP A 89 1.32 -7.43 -14.50
C TRP A 89 1.29 -8.86 -15.05
N ASP A 90 2.25 -9.24 -15.92
CA ASP A 90 2.33 -10.57 -16.52
C ASP A 90 3.36 -11.45 -15.79
N ALA A 91 2.89 -12.08 -14.71
CA ALA A 91 3.69 -13.02 -13.91
C ALA A 91 3.76 -14.45 -14.52
N HIS A 92 3.31 -14.67 -15.77
CA HIS A 92 3.28 -16.00 -16.37
C HIS A 92 4.67 -16.49 -16.82
N SER A 93 5.66 -15.59 -16.89
CA SER A 93 7.06 -15.96 -17.15
C SER A 93 7.81 -16.30 -15.86
N ASN A 94 8.72 -17.28 -15.91
CA ASN A 94 9.62 -17.63 -14.80
C ASN A 94 8.92 -18.01 -13.47
N LEU A 95 7.67 -18.50 -13.52
CA LEU A 95 6.87 -18.92 -12.37
C LEU A 95 7.65 -19.80 -11.38
N VAL A 96 8.38 -20.81 -11.84
CA VAL A 96 9.12 -21.73 -10.96
C VAL A 96 10.18 -21.00 -10.11
N ARG A 97 10.87 -20.03 -10.71
CA ARG A 97 11.85 -19.22 -9.99
C ARG A 97 11.16 -18.33 -8.96
N ILE A 98 9.98 -17.83 -9.25
CA ILE A 98 9.26 -16.86 -8.43
C ILE A 98 8.42 -17.55 -7.32
N THR A 99 7.80 -18.70 -7.59
CA THR A 99 6.89 -19.41 -6.67
C THR A 99 7.61 -20.07 -5.50
N HIS A 100 8.87 -20.47 -5.65
CA HIS A 100 9.66 -20.95 -4.51
C HIS A 100 9.83 -19.86 -3.42
N PHE A 101 9.76 -18.57 -3.80
CA PHE A 101 9.83 -17.44 -2.87
C PHE A 101 8.48 -17.04 -2.26
N MET A 102 7.36 -17.51 -2.83
CA MET A 102 5.98 -17.12 -2.48
C MET A 102 5.44 -17.79 -1.21
N GLN A 103 5.92 -18.99 -0.85
CA GLN A 103 5.29 -19.80 0.21
C GLN A 103 5.30 -19.12 1.58
N LYS A 104 6.34 -18.34 1.91
CA LYS A 104 6.42 -17.71 3.24
C LYS A 104 5.42 -16.54 3.39
N SER A 105 5.38 -15.62 2.42
CA SER A 105 4.62 -14.36 2.54
C SER A 105 3.13 -14.47 2.22
N LEU A 106 2.70 -15.42 1.38
CA LEU A 106 1.27 -15.62 1.08
C LEU A 106 0.53 -16.37 2.20
N ILE A 107 1.19 -17.36 2.81
CA ILE A 107 0.59 -18.12 3.92
C ILE A 107 0.34 -17.20 5.11
N SER A 108 1.25 -16.26 5.40
CA SER A 108 1.07 -15.27 6.47
C SER A 108 -0.07 -14.28 6.24
N LEU A 109 -0.40 -13.99 4.97
CA LEU A 109 -1.46 -13.05 4.63
C LEU A 109 -2.87 -13.66 4.79
N LEU A 110 -2.98 -14.98 4.69
CA LEU A 110 -4.22 -15.75 4.88
C LEU A 110 -4.52 -16.06 6.37
N GLN A 111 -3.61 -15.71 7.29
CA GLN A 111 -3.78 -15.92 8.73
C GLN A 111 -4.37 -14.69 9.47
N VAL A 112 -4.89 -13.72 8.73
CA VAL A 112 -5.58 -12.52 9.24
C VAL A 112 -7.09 -12.72 9.14
#